data_AF-A0A0W0FYG7-F1
#
_entry.id   AF-A0A0W0FYG7-F1
#
_cell.length_a   1.000
_cell.length_b   1.000
_cell.length_c   1.000
_cell.angle_alpha   90.00
_cell.angle_beta   90.00
_cell.angle_gamma   90.00
#
_symmetry.space_group_name_H-M   'P 1'
#
loop_
_entity.id
_entity.type
_entity.pdbx_description
1 polymer ?
#
loop_
_entity_poly.entity_id
_entity_poly.type
_entity_poly.pdbx_seq_one_letter_code
_entity_poly.pdbx_strand_id
1 'polypeptide(L)'
;MQADRSSELHVCFKRSYDAVLKHHHSFVVRSVVSVAIRAVPRRNDFYDRIAEGGSVEKLDTELARWLQGLEKIVKRMSTFLRDGGHGRV
;
A
#
# COMPACT_ATOMS: atom_id res chain seq x y z
N MET A 1 -6.07 -3.62 4.42
CA MET A 1 -4.97 -4.52 4.01
C MET A 1 -3.97 -4.75 5.11
N GLN A 2 -3.48 -3.73 5.81
CA GLN A 2 -2.66 -3.97 7.03
C GLN A 2 -3.46 -4.63 8.17
N ALA A 3 -4.76 -4.32 8.28
CA ALA A 3 -5.67 -5.01 9.19
C ALA A 3 -5.95 -6.48 8.80
N ASP A 4 -5.62 -6.89 7.58
CA ASP A 4 -5.76 -8.28 7.13
C ASP A 4 -4.41 -9.00 7.35
N ARG A 5 -4.31 -9.67 8.49
CA ARG A 5 -3.06 -10.29 8.96
C ARG A 5 -2.79 -11.67 8.35
N SER A 6 -3.80 -12.31 7.75
CA SER A 6 -3.70 -13.66 7.21
C SER A 6 -3.55 -13.69 5.69
N SER A 7 -3.93 -12.63 4.97
CA SER A 7 -3.70 -12.56 3.53
C SER A 7 -2.22 -12.45 3.17
N GLU A 8 -1.82 -13.22 2.16
CA GLU A 8 -0.50 -13.12 1.53
C GLU A 8 -0.26 -11.76 0.88
N LEU A 9 1.00 -11.35 0.85
CA LEU A 9 1.36 -9.98 0.49
C LEU A 9 1.05 -9.65 -0.98
N HIS A 10 1.19 -10.61 -1.90
CA HIS A 10 0.82 -10.41 -3.30
C HIS A 10 -0.69 -10.14 -3.48
N VAL A 11 -1.56 -10.73 -2.65
CA VAL A 11 -3.01 -10.45 -2.66
C VAL A 11 -3.27 -9.02 -2.21
N CYS A 12 -2.61 -8.60 -1.13
CA CYS A 12 -2.68 -7.23 -0.64
C CYS A 12 -2.18 -6.24 -1.71
N PHE A 13 -1.00 -6.45 -2.29
CA PHE A 13 -0.46 -5.56 -3.30
C PHE A 13 -1.37 -5.45 -4.53
N LYS A 14 -1.94 -6.58 -4.98
CA LYS A 14 -2.91 -6.58 -6.08
C LYS A 14 -4.14 -5.76 -5.75
N ARG A 15 -4.76 -5.96 -4.57
CA ARG A 15 -5.95 -5.21 -4.15
C ARG A 15 -5.65 -3.71 -4.03
N SER A 16 -4.50 -3.32 -3.49
CA SER A 16 -4.09 -1.91 -3.40
C SER A 16 -3.90 -1.28 -4.77
N TYR A 17 -3.22 -1.99 -5.67
CA TYR A 17 -3.02 -1.54 -7.04
C TYR A 17 -4.34 -1.35 -7.78
N ASP A 18 -5.22 -2.36 -7.71
CA ASP A 18 -6.54 -2.34 -8.35
C ASP A 18 -7.36 -1.14 -7.87
N ALA A 19 -7.33 -0.82 -6.57
CA ALA A 19 -8.12 0.27 -5.99
C ALA A 19 -7.53 1.66 -6.25
N VAL A 20 -6.20 1.81 -6.26
CA VAL A 20 -5.55 3.13 -6.23
C VAL A 20 -4.95 3.54 -7.58
N LEU A 21 -4.19 2.67 -8.24
CA LEU A 21 -3.34 3.07 -9.38
C LEU A 21 -3.83 2.56 -10.73
N LYS A 22 -4.54 1.43 -10.75
CA LYS A 22 -4.95 0.77 -12.00
C LYS A 22 -5.74 1.68 -12.94
N HIS A 23 -6.60 2.53 -12.40
CA HIS A 23 -7.44 3.45 -13.17
C HIS A 23 -6.63 4.58 -13.84
N HIS A 24 -5.38 4.80 -13.42
CA HIS A 24 -4.49 5.83 -13.94
C HIS A 24 -3.45 5.27 -14.92
N HIS A 25 -3.37 3.95 -15.10
CA HIS A 25 -2.34 3.29 -15.90
C HIS A 25 -2.91 2.74 -17.22
N SER A 26 -2.16 2.94 -18.32
CA SER A 26 -2.48 2.35 -19.62
C SER A 26 -2.42 0.82 -19.57
N PHE A 27 -2.96 0.15 -20.60
CA PHE A 27 -2.94 -1.32 -20.67
C PHE A 27 -1.53 -1.91 -20.54
N VAL A 28 -0.54 -1.30 -21.21
CA VAL A 28 0.85 -1.77 -21.16
C VAL A 28 1.41 -1.72 -19.73
N VAL A 29 1.21 -0.60 -19.03
CA VAL A 29 1.69 -0.46 -17.63
C VAL A 29 0.95 -1.43 -16.71
N ARG A 30 -0.37 -1.62 -16.88
CA ARG A 30 -1.15 -2.60 -16.13
C ARG A 30 -0.60 -4.01 -16.28
N SER A 31 -0.21 -4.40 -17.49
CA SER A 31 0.39 -5.72 -17.75
C SER A 31 1.74 -5.90 -17.06
N VAL A 32 2.62 -4.90 -17.10
CA VAL A 32 3.91 -4.94 -16.38
C VAL A 32 3.70 -5.09 -14.87
N VAL A 33 2.79 -4.30 -14.28
CA VAL A 33 2.48 -4.40 -12.85
C VAL A 33 1.91 -5.78 -12.48
N SER A 34 1.08 -6.38 -13.34
CA SER A 34 0.53 -7.72 -13.09
C SER A 34 1.63 -8.79 -12.98
N VAL A 35 2.72 -8.64 -13.75
CA VAL A 35 3.89 -9.51 -13.66
C VAL A 35 4.68 -9.21 -12.40
N ALA A 36 4.93 -7.92 -12.10
CA ALA A 36 5.65 -7.51 -10.90
C ALA A 36 5.00 -7.98 -9.59
N ILE A 37 3.66 -8.02 -9.52
CA ILE A 37 2.92 -8.53 -8.36
C ILE A 37 3.28 -9.99 -8.05
N ARG A 38 3.62 -10.80 -9.06
CA ARG A 38 4.02 -12.20 -8.85
C ARG A 38 5.38 -12.34 -8.18
N ALA A 39 6.20 -11.29 -8.22
CA ALA A 39 7.51 -11.23 -7.56
C ALA A 39 7.43 -10.58 -6.17
N VAL A 40 6.25 -10.23 -5.68
CA VAL A 40 6.07 -9.72 -4.31
C VAL A 40 6.49 -10.81 -3.32
N PRO A 41 7.34 -10.49 -2.32
CA PRO A 41 7.84 -11.47 -1.36
C PRO A 41 6.71 -12.08 -0.53
N ARG A 42 6.99 -13.24 0.08
CA ARG A 42 6.08 -13.81 1.08
C ARG A 42 5.92 -12.84 2.23
N ARG A 43 4.77 -12.91 2.90
CA ARG A 43 4.45 -12.01 4.02
C ARG A 43 5.55 -12.01 5.08
N ASN A 44 5.92 -13.17 5.62
CA ASN A 44 6.89 -13.27 6.70
C ASN A 44 8.25 -12.68 6.30
N ASP A 45 8.78 -13.10 5.14
CA ASP A 45 10.06 -12.59 4.63
C ASP A 45 10.07 -11.05 4.50
N PHE A 46 8.96 -10.44 4.08
CA PHE A 46 8.82 -8.99 3.99
C PHE A 46 8.86 -8.32 5.37
N TYR A 47 8.02 -8.78 6.30
CA TYR A 47 7.92 -8.18 7.64
C TYR A 47 9.19 -8.40 8.46
N ASP A 48 9.83 -9.56 8.36
CA ASP A 48 11.12 -9.84 9.00
C ASP A 48 12.21 -8.90 8.47
N ARG A 49 12.18 -8.60 7.15
CA ARG A 49 13.16 -7.69 6.55
C ARG A 49 12.99 -6.25 7.01
N ILE A 50 11.76 -5.75 7.05
CA ILE A 50 11.49 -4.35 7.44
C ILE A 50 11.47 -4.15 8.97
N ALA A 51 11.40 -5.23 9.76
CA ALA A 51 11.60 -5.17 11.19
C ALA A 51 13.04 -4.80 11.56
N GLU A 52 14.01 -4.97 10.63
CA GLU A 52 15.42 -4.62 10.81
C GLU A 52 16.04 -5.21 12.10
N GLY A 53 15.66 -6.44 12.44
CA GLY A 53 16.10 -7.12 13.67
C GLY A 53 15.32 -6.76 14.94
N GLY A 54 14.32 -5.89 14.84
CA GLY A 54 13.32 -5.65 15.88
C GLY A 54 12.23 -6.72 15.94
N SER A 55 11.35 -6.64 16.94
CA SER A 55 10.20 -7.55 17.04
C SER A 55 9.06 -7.13 16.11
N VAL A 56 8.29 -8.12 15.63
CA VAL A 56 7.12 -7.90 14.79
C VAL A 56 6.06 -7.08 15.52
N GLU A 57 5.92 -7.24 16.84
CA GLU A 57 4.98 -6.48 17.66
C GLU A 57 5.32 -4.99 17.70
N LYS A 58 6.62 -4.67 17.81
CA LYS A 58 7.09 -3.27 17.76
C LYS A 58 6.85 -2.69 16.37
N LEU A 59 7.20 -3.45 15.33
CA LEU A 59 6.96 -3.05 13.94
C LEU A 59 5.48 -2.78 13.70
N ASP A 60 4.58 -3.68 14.10
CA ASP A 60 3.13 -3.52 13.95
C ASP A 60 2.62 -2.26 14.65
N THR A 61 3.10 -2.00 15.86
CA THR A 61 2.72 -0.82 16.64
C THR A 61 3.14 0.48 15.95
N GLU A 62 4.40 0.57 15.54
CA GLU A 62 4.92 1.78 14.89
C GLU A 62 4.37 1.96 13.48
N LEU A 63 4.19 0.87 12.72
CA LEU A 63 3.56 0.88 11.41
C LEU A 63 2.11 1.37 11.50
N ALA A 64 1.35 0.95 12.53
CA ALA A 64 -0.01 1.44 12.74
C ALA A 64 -0.04 2.95 13.04
N ARG A 65 0.88 3.45 13.87
CA ARG A 65 1.00 4.89 14.15
C ARG A 65 1.37 5.68 12.88
N TRP A 66 2.30 5.16 12.10
CA TRP A 66 2.72 5.75 10.83
C TRP A 66 1.57 5.81 9.82
N LEU A 67 0.81 4.74 9.66
CA LEU A 67 -0.34 4.68 8.76
C LEU A 67 -1.44 5.67 9.14
N GLN A 68 -1.74 5.82 10.44
CA GLN A 68 -2.70 6.83 10.91
C GLN A 68 -2.25 8.26 10.56
N GLY A 69 -0.95 8.55 10.66
CA GLY A 69 -0.38 9.82 10.24
C GLY A 69 -0.51 10.03 8.74
N LEU A 70 -0.13 9.03 7.96
CA LEU A 70 -0.19 9.07 6.50
C LEU A 70 -1.63 9.27 6.00
N GLU A 71 -2.61 8.57 6.57
CA GLU A 71 -4.01 8.70 6.18
C GLU A 71 -4.52 10.14 6.33
N LYS A 72 -4.16 10.82 7.42
CA LYS A 72 -4.51 12.23 7.64
C LYS A 72 -3.92 13.13 6.55
N ILE A 73 -2.65 12.92 6.20
CA ILE A 73 -1.95 13.70 5.18
C ILE A 73 -2.60 13.47 3.80
N VAL A 74 -2.79 12.21 3.42
CA VAL A 74 -3.41 11.83 2.13
C VAL A 74 -4.82 12.41 2.04
N LYS A 75 -5.65 12.29 3.08
CA LYS A 75 -7.00 12.86 3.09
C LYS A 75 -7.00 14.37 2.91
N ARG A 76 -6.06 15.07 3.56
CA ARG A 76 -5.89 16.52 3.40
C ARG A 76 -5.52 16.88 1.96
N MET A 77 -4.58 16.16 1.35
CA MET A 77 -4.16 16.40 -0.04
C MET A 77 -5.28 16.09 -1.04
N SER A 78 -5.95 14.95 -0.92
CA SER A 78 -7.09 14.60 -1.79
C SER A 78 -8.22 15.62 -1.70
N THR A 79 -8.50 16.13 -0.49
CA THR A 79 -9.51 17.19 -0.28
C THR A 79 -9.08 18.48 -0.96
N PHE A 80 -7.83 18.91 -0.76
CA PHE A 80 -7.29 20.11 -1.38
C PHE A 80 -7.34 20.04 -2.92
N LEU A 81 -6.90 18.91 -3.52
CA LEU A 81 -6.90 18.74 -4.97
C LEU A 81 -8.33 18.78 -5.55
N ARG A 82 -9.28 18.11 -4.88
CA ARG A 82 -10.68 18.10 -5.31
C ARG A 82 -11.33 19.47 -5.18
N ASP A 83 -11.24 20.08 -4.01
CA ASP A 83 -11.97 21.30 -3.67
C ASP A 83 -11.33 22.54 -4.36
N GLY A 84 -10.03 22.50 -4.63
CA GLY A 84 -9.31 23.49 -5.43
C GLY A 84 -9.44 23.33 -6.95
N GLY A 85 -10.15 22.29 -7.43
CA GLY A 85 -10.34 22.06 -8.87
C GLY A 85 -9.09 21.55 -9.60
N HIS A 86 -8.10 20.99 -8.90
CA HIS A 86 -6.85 20.46 -9.46
C HIS A 86 -6.93 18.99 -9.89
N GLY A 87 -8.08 18.34 -9.71
CA GLY A 87 -8.33 16.95 -10.08
C GLY A 87 -8.80 16.11 -8.90
N ARG A 88 -8.94 14.80 -9.12
CA ARG A 88 -9.36 13.84 -8.09
C ARG A 88 -8.36 12.70 -8.01
N VAL A 89 -7.99 12.36 -6.77
CA VAL A 89 -7.10 11.24 -6.39
C VAL A 89 -7.65 10.54 -5.16
#